data_AF-A0A2D5UI85-F1
#
_entry.id   AF-A0A2D5UI85-F1
#
_cell.length_a   1.000
_cell.length_b   1.000
_cell.length_c   1.000
_cell.angle_alpha   90.00
_cell.angle_beta   90.00
_cell.angle_gamma   90.00
#
_symmetry.space_group_name_H-M   'P 1'
#
loop_
_entity.id
_entity.type
_entity.pdbx_description
1 polymer ?
#
loop_
_entity_poly.entity_id
_entity_poly.type
_entity_poly.pdbx_seq_one_letter_code
_entity_poly.pdbx_strand_id
1 'polypeptide(L)'
;PEFFTIFLPGWAINVAQIIHSDEALLAVGFIFTIHFFNTHLRPESFPMDTVIFTGYVPLEEYKKDRPREYKALVKSGKLDKVVVEKDMSPSWIKSVKIFGYFFLALGIGMVFLIIYSLIAGVY
;
A
#
# COMPACT_ATOMS: atom_id res chain seq x y z
N PRO A 1 12.69 -19.30 18.77
CA PRO A 1 14.13 -19.02 19.08
C PRO A 1 15.01 -20.29 19.13
N GLU A 2 14.48 -21.42 19.62
CA GLU A 2 15.23 -22.66 19.88
C GLU A 2 16.12 -23.14 18.74
N PHE A 3 15.60 -23.19 17.52
CA PHE A 3 16.37 -23.58 16.33
C PHE A 3 17.58 -22.65 16.08
N PHE A 4 17.38 -21.34 16.17
CA PHE A 4 18.45 -20.37 15.92
C PHE A 4 19.48 -20.34 17.04
N THR A 5 19.09 -20.64 18.28
CA THR A 5 20.01 -20.69 19.43
C THR A 5 20.95 -21.91 19.42
N ILE A 6 20.74 -22.87 18.50
CA ILE A 6 21.72 -23.92 18.21
C ILE A 6 22.97 -23.32 17.54
N PHE A 7 22.80 -22.24 16.77
CA PHE A 7 23.86 -21.61 15.97
C PHE A 7 24.27 -20.23 16.48
N LEU A 8 23.35 -19.51 17.13
CA LEU A 8 23.54 -18.16 17.64
C LEU A 8 23.52 -18.14 19.17
N PRO A 9 24.34 -17.30 19.81
CA PRO A 9 24.31 -17.16 21.26
C PRO A 9 22.98 -16.52 21.70
N GLY A 10 22.48 -16.88 22.89
CA GLY A 10 21.18 -16.42 23.39
C GLY A 10 21.01 -14.89 23.43
N TRP A 11 22.08 -14.13 23.66
CA TRP A 11 22.04 -12.66 23.66
C TRP A 11 21.67 -12.08 22.29
N ALA A 12 21.92 -12.81 21.19
CA ALA A 12 21.57 -12.36 19.85
C ALA A 12 20.05 -12.20 19.67
N ILE A 13 19.25 -12.98 20.42
CA ILE A 13 17.78 -12.85 20.41
C ILE A 13 17.36 -11.52 21.03
N ASN A 14 17.99 -11.10 22.13
CA ASN A 14 17.69 -9.82 22.78
C ASN A 14 18.06 -8.65 21.86
N VAL A 15 19.22 -8.72 21.20
CA VAL A 15 19.64 -7.68 20.24
C VAL A 15 18.72 -7.64 19.03
N ALA A 16 18.36 -8.79 18.46
CA ALA A 16 17.42 -8.87 17.35
C ALA A 16 16.06 -8.28 17.71
N GLN A 17 15.57 -8.53 18.93
CA GLN A 17 14.31 -7.97 19.41
C GLN A 17 14.37 -6.44 19.48
N ILE A 18 15.42 -5.86 20.06
CA ILE A 18 15.58 -4.39 20.15
C ILE A 18 15.61 -3.78 18.74
N ILE A 19 16.49 -4.28 17.86
CA ILE A 19 16.62 -3.75 16.50
C ILE A 19 15.30 -3.91 15.73
N HIS A 20 14.66 -5.07 15.83
CA HIS A 20 13.41 -5.30 15.12
C HIS A 20 12.29 -4.38 15.61
N SER A 21 12.17 -4.16 16.93
CA SER A 21 11.18 -3.24 17.49
C SER A 21 11.37 -1.81 17.00
N ASP A 22 12.61 -1.31 16.99
CA ASP A 22 12.95 0.04 16.55
C ASP A 22 12.70 0.22 15.04
N GLU A 23 13.22 -0.71 14.22
CA GLU A 23 13.05 -0.68 12.77
C GLU A 23 11.58 -0.91 12.36
N ALA A 24 10.84 -1.76 13.07
CA ALA A 24 9.42 -1.96 12.81
C ALA A 24 8.62 -0.68 13.07
N LEU A 25 8.92 0.05 14.15
CA LEU A 25 8.24 1.31 14.45
C LEU A 25 8.55 2.38 13.40
N LEU A 26 9.82 2.51 13.00
CA LEU A 26 10.24 3.47 11.96
C LEU A 26 9.63 3.11 10.60
N ALA A 27 9.70 1.83 10.22
CA ALA A 27 9.16 1.34 8.95
C ALA A 27 7.64 1.52 8.89
N VAL A 28 6.91 1.15 9.95
CA VAL A 28 5.47 1.39 10.01
C VAL A 28 5.21 2.89 9.99
N GLY A 29 5.85 3.71 10.82
CA GLY A 29 5.63 5.16 10.80
C GLY A 29 5.85 5.80 9.42
N PHE A 30 6.94 5.46 8.73
CA PHE A 30 7.27 6.06 7.44
C PHE A 30 6.44 5.47 6.29
N ILE A 31 6.49 4.14 6.10
CA ILE A 31 5.85 3.47 4.96
C ILE A 31 4.33 3.54 5.11
N PHE A 32 3.79 3.31 6.31
CA PHE A 32 2.34 3.34 6.52
C PHE A 32 1.79 4.72 6.18
N THR A 33 2.37 5.79 6.72
CA THR A 33 1.89 7.16 6.46
C THR A 33 1.92 7.47 4.97
N ILE A 34 3.07 7.32 4.32
CA ILE A 34 3.19 7.65 2.89
C ILE A 34 2.26 6.79 2.04
N HIS A 35 2.16 5.48 2.32
CA HIS A 35 1.28 4.57 1.61
C HIS A 35 -0.21 4.93 1.82
N PHE A 36 -0.64 5.19 3.06
CA PHE A 36 -2.03 5.54 3.36
C PHE A 36 -2.45 6.83 2.68
N PHE A 37 -1.61 7.86 2.73
CA PHE A 37 -1.92 9.13 2.09
C PHE A 37 -1.95 9.02 0.57
N ASN A 38 -0.96 8.35 -0.04
CA ASN A 38 -0.88 8.26 -1.49
C ASN A 38 -1.90 7.29 -2.08
N THR A 39 -2.20 6.17 -1.42
CA THR A 39 -3.02 5.10 -2.00
C THR A 39 -4.47 5.17 -1.54
N HIS A 40 -4.71 5.40 -0.24
CA HIS A 40 -6.02 5.23 0.36
C HIS A 40 -6.77 6.55 0.56
N LEU A 41 -6.08 7.61 0.98
CA LEU A 41 -6.70 8.89 1.35
C LEU A 41 -6.70 9.94 0.24
N ARG A 42 -6.14 9.61 -0.94
CA ARG A 42 -6.22 10.46 -2.14
C ARG A 42 -7.69 10.55 -2.58
N PRO A 43 -8.31 11.75 -2.67
CA PRO A 43 -9.73 11.90 -2.97
C PRO A 43 -10.16 11.20 -4.26
N GLU A 44 -9.31 11.25 -5.28
CA GLU A 44 -9.57 10.67 -6.60
C GLU A 44 -9.64 9.14 -6.59
N SER A 45 -8.97 8.49 -5.64
CA SER A 45 -8.88 7.03 -5.56
C SER A 45 -9.45 6.46 -4.26
N PHE A 46 -10.12 7.25 -3.42
CA PHE A 46 -10.68 6.74 -2.17
C PHE A 46 -11.70 5.61 -2.42
N PRO A 47 -11.65 4.50 -1.66
CA PRO A 47 -10.80 4.20 -0.51
C PRO A 47 -9.43 3.58 -0.84
N MET A 48 -9.16 3.33 -2.12
CA MET A 48 -7.94 2.71 -2.65
C MET A 48 -7.96 2.75 -4.18
N ASP A 49 -6.80 2.97 -4.79
CA ASP A 49 -6.63 2.86 -6.24
C ASP A 49 -7.01 1.46 -6.75
N THR A 50 -8.00 1.41 -7.64
CA THR A 50 -8.52 0.13 -8.16
C THR A 50 -7.56 -0.57 -9.11
N VAL A 51 -6.54 0.12 -9.63
CA VAL A 51 -5.59 -0.42 -10.60
C VAL A 51 -4.84 -1.64 -10.07
N ILE A 52 -4.64 -1.74 -8.76
CA ILE A 52 -3.97 -2.89 -8.14
C ILE A 52 -4.75 -4.21 -8.32
N PHE A 53 -6.07 -4.12 -8.53
CA PHE A 53 -6.94 -5.27 -8.78
C PHE A 53 -7.41 -5.37 -10.23
N THR A 54 -7.58 -4.24 -10.91
CA THR A 54 -8.07 -4.21 -12.29
C THR A 54 -6.95 -4.28 -13.31
N GLY A 55 -5.78 -3.73 -13.01
CA GLY A 55 -4.66 -3.55 -13.94
C GLY A 55 -4.88 -2.43 -14.97
N TYR A 56 -5.98 -1.69 -14.90
CA TYR A 56 -6.36 -0.67 -15.90
C TYR A 56 -6.61 0.68 -15.26
N VAL A 57 -6.09 1.74 -15.91
CA VAL A 57 -6.32 3.14 -15.54
C VAL A 57 -7.16 3.80 -16.64
N PRO A 58 -8.20 4.57 -16.30
CA PRO A 58 -8.94 5.37 -17.27
C PRO A 58 -7.99 6.27 -18.08
N LEU A 59 -8.19 6.34 -19.40
CA LEU A 59 -7.27 7.06 -20.28
C LEU A 59 -7.12 8.55 -19.89
N GLU A 60 -8.21 9.20 -19.50
CA GLU A 60 -8.18 10.61 -19.09
C GLU A 60 -7.42 10.83 -17.77
N GLU A 61 -7.53 9.90 -16.82
CA GLU A 61 -6.75 9.91 -15.58
C GLU A 61 -5.26 9.68 -15.88
N TYR A 62 -4.95 8.70 -16.72
CA TYR A 62 -3.58 8.42 -17.14
C TYR A 62 -2.91 9.61 -17.85
N LYS A 63 -3.65 10.34 -18.70
CA LYS A 63 -3.16 11.57 -19.34
C LYS A 63 -2.83 12.66 -18.33
N LYS A 64 -3.67 12.82 -17.31
CA LYS A 64 -3.50 13.82 -16.24
C LYS A 64 -2.31 13.47 -15.35
N ASP A 65 -2.20 12.21 -14.93
CA ASP A 65 -1.21 11.77 -13.95
C ASP A 65 0.16 11.48 -14.57
N ARG A 66 0.19 11.02 -15.84
CA ARG A 66 1.42 10.64 -16.57
C ARG A 66 1.53 11.34 -17.93
N PRO A 67 1.48 12.69 -17.99
CA PRO A 67 1.43 13.43 -19.25
C PRO A 67 2.69 13.23 -20.10
N ARG A 68 3.85 13.00 -19.48
CA ARG A 68 5.12 12.73 -20.21
C ARG A 68 5.10 11.37 -20.91
N GLU A 69 4.64 10.34 -20.21
CA GLU A 69 4.54 8.98 -20.75
C GLU A 69 3.50 8.91 -21.86
N TYR A 70 2.33 9.52 -21.65
CA TYR A 70 1.30 9.66 -22.67
C TYR A 70 1.83 10.35 -23.94
N LYS A 71 2.53 11.49 -23.81
CA LYS A 71 3.14 12.19 -24.96
C LYS A 71 4.16 11.32 -25.69
N ALA A 72 4.96 10.54 -24.97
CA ALA A 72 5.93 9.62 -25.57
C ALA A 72 5.23 8.49 -26.35
N LEU A 73 4.14 7.94 -25.82
CA LEU A 73 3.33 6.91 -26.49
C LEU A 73 2.66 7.44 -27.76
N VAL A 74 2.11 8.66 -27.71
CA VAL A 74 1.56 9.35 -28.88
C VAL A 74 2.64 9.59 -29.94
N LYS A 75 3.78 10.17 -29.55
CA LYS A 75 4.88 10.47 -30.48
C LYS A 75 5.45 9.22 -31.15
N SER A 76 5.46 8.10 -30.45
CA SER A 76 5.96 6.82 -30.97
C SER A 76 4.91 6.01 -31.74
N GLY A 77 3.66 6.47 -31.84
CA GLY A 77 2.56 5.74 -32.49
C GLY A 77 2.20 4.42 -31.80
N LYS A 78 2.52 4.29 -30.50
CA LYS A 78 2.29 3.05 -29.72
C LYS A 78 1.07 3.13 -28.80
N LEU A 79 0.40 4.28 -28.73
CA LEU A 79 -0.74 4.49 -27.81
C LEU A 79 -1.85 3.45 -28.03
N ASP A 80 -2.26 3.22 -29.28
CA ASP A 80 -3.36 2.30 -29.62
C ASP A 80 -3.05 0.82 -29.29
N LYS A 81 -1.78 0.49 -29.04
CA LYS A 81 -1.37 -0.87 -28.63
C LYS A 81 -1.57 -1.13 -27.14
N VAL A 82 -1.71 -0.08 -26.34
CA VAL A 82 -1.83 -0.17 -24.86
C VAL A 82 -3.17 0.32 -24.35
N VAL A 83 -3.92 1.09 -25.16
CA VAL A 83 -5.29 1.48 -24.87
C VAL A 83 -6.21 0.34 -25.26
N VAL A 84 -7.08 -0.06 -24.34
CA VAL A 84 -8.09 -1.09 -24.56
C VAL A 84 -9.45 -0.59 -24.08
N GLU A 85 -10.50 -0.94 -24.81
CA GLU A 85 -11.86 -0.81 -24.31
C GLU A 85 -12.12 -1.94 -23.33
N LYS A 86 -12.47 -1.58 -22.09
CA LYS A 86 -12.68 -2.55 -21.03
C LYS A 86 -13.94 -2.21 -20.25
N ASP A 87 -14.97 -3.04 -20.45
CA ASP A 87 -16.13 -3.05 -19.58
C ASP A 87 -15.82 -3.87 -18.32
N MET A 88 -15.97 -3.23 -17.17
CA MET A 88 -15.82 -3.89 -15.88
C MET A 88 -17.19 -4.10 -15.25
N SER A 89 -17.43 -5.33 -14.78
CA SER A 89 -18.68 -5.64 -14.08
C SER A 89 -18.84 -4.70 -12.87
N PRO A 90 -20.00 -4.05 -12.70
CA PRO A 90 -20.27 -3.21 -11.53
C PRO A 90 -20.10 -3.96 -10.20
N SER A 91 -20.43 -5.27 -10.17
CA SER A 91 -20.27 -6.09 -8.97
C SER A 91 -18.81 -6.29 -8.60
N TRP A 92 -17.92 -6.45 -9.60
CA TRP A 92 -16.49 -6.60 -9.37
C TRP A 92 -15.89 -5.34 -8.78
N ILE A 93 -16.18 -4.17 -9.36
CA ILE A 93 -15.70 -2.88 -8.85
C ILE A 93 -16.20 -2.63 -7.43
N LYS A 94 -17.46 -2.97 -7.14
CA LYS A 94 -18.00 -2.88 -5.79
C LYS A 94 -17.22 -3.75 -4.81
N SER A 95 -16.93 -5.01 -5.16
CA SER A 95 -16.11 -5.91 -4.32
C SER A 95 -14.71 -5.37 -4.07
N VAL A 96 -14.04 -4.85 -5.11
CA VAL A 96 -12.71 -4.21 -4.98
C VAL A 96 -12.75 -3.03 -4.03
N LYS A 97 -13.77 -2.17 -4.13
CA LYS A 97 -13.92 -1.02 -3.21
C LYS A 97 -14.21 -1.46 -1.77
N ILE A 98 -15.04 -2.48 -1.56
CA ILE A 98 -15.30 -3.06 -0.23
C ILE A 98 -14.00 -3.58 0.38
N PHE A 99 -13.18 -4.28 -0.41
CA PHE A 99 -11.86 -4.72 0.01
C PHE A 99 -10.98 -3.52 0.40
N GLY A 100 -10.94 -2.47 -0.43
CA GLY A 100 -10.24 -1.23 -0.11
C GLY A 100 -10.65 -0.61 1.23
N TYR A 101 -11.95 -0.52 1.51
CA TYR A 101 -12.44 -0.05 2.82
C TYR A 101 -12.03 -0.96 3.98
N PHE A 102 -12.05 -2.28 3.78
CA PHE A 102 -11.63 -3.24 4.79
C PHE A 102 -10.14 -3.06 5.14
N PHE A 103 -9.25 -2.96 4.15
CA PHE A 103 -7.81 -2.72 4.40
C PHE A 103 -7.55 -1.35 5.01
N LEU A 104 -8.27 -0.32 4.56
CA LEU A 104 -8.19 1.01 5.15
C LEU A 104 -8.57 0.96 6.64
N ALA A 105 -9.70 0.32 6.98
CA ALA A 105 -10.15 0.19 8.37
C ALA A 105 -9.17 -0.63 9.22
N LEU A 106 -8.67 -1.75 8.68
CA LEU A 106 -7.68 -2.59 9.35
C LEU A 106 -6.40 -1.80 9.63
N GLY A 107 -5.88 -1.06 8.64
CA GLY A 107 -4.69 -0.23 8.82
C GLY A 107 -4.89 0.88 9.85
N ILE A 108 -6.01 1.59 9.81
CA ILE A 108 -6.36 2.60 10.83
C ILE A 108 -6.41 1.96 12.21
N GLY A 109 -7.01 0.77 12.33
CA GLY A 109 -7.05 -0.01 13.57
C GLY A 109 -5.64 -0.34 14.09
N MET A 110 -4.74 -0.80 13.22
CA MET A 110 -3.35 -1.08 13.60
C MET A 110 -2.63 0.17 14.11
N VAL A 111 -2.81 1.33 13.46
CA VAL A 111 -2.23 2.60 13.93
C VAL A 111 -2.76 2.97 15.31
N PHE A 112 -4.07 2.86 15.53
CA PHE A 112 -4.64 3.10 16.85
C PHE A 112 -4.05 2.18 17.92
N LEU A 113 -3.88 0.89 17.63
CA LEU A 113 -3.29 -0.08 18.55
C LEU A 113 -1.82 0.25 18.86
N ILE A 114 -1.03 0.67 17.87
CA ILE A 114 0.36 1.10 18.07
C ILE A 114 0.44 2.35 18.94
N ILE A 115 -0.39 3.36 18.66
CA ILE A 115 -0.44 4.58 19.47
C ILE A 115 -0.85 4.23 20.91
N TYR A 116 -1.85 3.36 21.06
CA TYR A 116 -2.28 2.88 22.37
C TYR A 116 -1.16 2.16 23.13
N SER A 117 -0.43 1.25 22.49
CA SER A 117 0.67 0.51 23.14
C SER A 117 1.79 1.45 23.61
N LEU A 118 2.10 2.48 22.82
CA LEU A 118 3.10 3.49 23.17
C LEU A 118 2.68 4.34 24.38
N ILE A 119 1.40 4.74 24.45
CA ILE A 119 0.88 5.58 25.55
C ILE A 119 0.67 4.77 26.84
N ALA A 120 0.14 3.55 26.72
CA ALA A 120 -0.14 2.69 27.86
C ALA A 120 1.13 2.05 28.47
N GLY A 121 2.29 2.23 27.85
CA GLY A 121 3.56 1.67 28.32
C GLY A 121 3.63 0.15 28.19
N VAL A 122 2.91 -0.44 27.22
CA VAL A 122 2.95 -1.89 26.92
C VAL A 122 4.02 -2.18 25.84
N TYR A 123 5.09 -1.38 25.83
CA TYR A 123 6.16 -1.42 24.84
C TYR A 123 7.44 -2.04 25.42
#